data_AF-A0A7X8WSN8-F1
#
_entry.id   AF-A0A7X8WSN8-F1
#
_cell.length_a   1.000
_cell.length_b   1.000
_cell.length_c   1.000
_cell.angle_alpha   90.00
_cell.angle_beta   90.00
_cell.angle_gamma   90.00
#
_symmetry.space_group_name_H-M   'P 1'
#
loop_
_entity.id
_entity.type
_entity.pdbx_description
1 polymer ?
#
loop_
_entity_poly.entity_id
_entity_poly.type
_entity_poly.pdbx_seq_one_letter_code
_entity_poly.pdbx_strand_id
1 'polypeptide(L)'
;MIDVRCYNCQRAYGARELFPVIRETAEYVLYSSPFIRRLLEEGIGVCIDVTTVGPRIMRKINREQRSVDALTDVLSFPAHNMREGALEKPLDPWQTFAPDDRSALYLGELVISPERAAEQAKNLEHTLERELMFLTIHGVLHLLGFDHECEEDALTMEALQRQLIRGLEEVPSGFVALCGRPNVGKSTLLNLLSGRTLAIESPKPQTTRHAIRSVLFFDDAEIAFLDMPGLHKPSNALGRAMMKTAMQ
;
A
#
# COMPACT_ATOMS: atom_id res chain seq x y z
N MET A 1 3.67 -21.54 2.38
CA MET A 1 3.55 -20.75 3.63
C MET A 1 4.52 -19.59 3.54
N ILE A 2 4.12 -18.37 3.93
CA ILE A 2 5.06 -17.27 4.13
C ILE A 2 5.42 -17.25 5.63
N ASP A 3 6.71 -17.24 5.95
CA ASP A 3 7.25 -17.20 7.32
C ASP A 3 8.11 -15.95 7.50
N VAL A 4 7.62 -14.99 8.30
CA VAL A 4 8.35 -13.76 8.64
C VAL A 4 8.81 -13.84 10.08
N ARG A 5 10.11 -14.10 10.25
CA ARG A 5 10.72 -14.24 11.58
C ARG A 5 11.27 -12.90 12.04
N CYS A 6 10.78 -12.41 13.16
CA CYS A 6 11.20 -11.11 13.70
C CYS A 6 12.04 -11.27 14.95
N TYR A 7 13.14 -10.53 15.01
CA TYR A 7 14.07 -10.48 16.15
C TYR A 7 14.21 -9.04 16.63
N ASN A 8 14.29 -8.87 17.96
CA ASN A 8 14.46 -7.54 18.57
C ASN A 8 15.80 -7.49 19.32
N CYS A 9 16.75 -6.76 18.73
CA CYS A 9 18.10 -6.57 19.23
C CYS A 9 18.31 -5.15 19.78
N GLN A 10 17.24 -4.45 20.15
CA GLN A 10 17.25 -3.13 20.76
C GLN A 10 16.36 -3.05 22.01
N ARG A 11 16.40 -1.93 22.74
CA ARG A 11 15.67 -1.74 24.02
C ARG A 11 14.67 -0.59 24.03
N ALA A 12 14.71 0.29 23.05
CA ALA A 12 13.87 1.48 22.96
C ALA A 12 12.40 1.15 22.66
N TYR A 13 12.14 0.13 21.84
CA TYR A 13 10.79 -0.26 21.39
C TYR A 13 10.51 -1.74 21.67
N GLY A 14 9.27 -2.04 22.07
CA GLY A 14 8.85 -3.40 22.40
C GLY A 14 8.48 -4.23 21.17
N ALA A 15 8.78 -5.53 21.21
CA ALA A 15 8.42 -6.46 20.12
C ALA A 15 6.90 -6.50 19.82
N ARG A 16 6.05 -6.30 20.84
CA ARG A 16 4.59 -6.29 20.70
C ARG A 16 4.07 -5.10 19.86
N GLU A 17 4.81 -4.01 19.81
CA GLU A 17 4.46 -2.81 19.05
C GLU A 17 4.94 -2.91 17.61
N LEU A 18 6.17 -3.40 17.40
CA LEU A 18 6.81 -3.39 16.08
C LEU A 18 6.41 -4.60 15.20
N PHE A 19 6.38 -5.80 15.79
CA PHE A 19 6.32 -7.03 15.01
C PHE A 19 5.01 -7.24 14.25
N PRO A 20 3.82 -6.87 14.78
CA PRO A 20 2.58 -7.01 14.01
C PRO A 20 2.64 -6.25 12.68
N VAL A 21 2.99 -4.95 12.73
CA VAL A 21 3.09 -4.08 11.55
C VAL A 21 4.10 -4.63 10.55
N ILE A 22 5.30 -4.98 11.02
CA ILE A 22 6.39 -5.51 10.17
C ILE A 22 5.97 -6.83 9.52
N ARG A 23 5.39 -7.77 10.28
CA ARG A 23 4.99 -9.08 9.75
C ARG A 23 3.88 -8.96 8.73
N GLU A 24 2.81 -8.27 9.07
CA GLU A 24 1.66 -8.08 8.19
C GLU A 24 2.08 -7.40 6.89
N THR A 25 2.89 -6.35 6.99
CA THR A 25 3.44 -5.64 5.83
C THR A 25 4.29 -6.56 4.96
N ALA A 26 5.26 -7.27 5.55
CA ALA A 26 6.13 -8.15 4.78
C ALA A 26 5.37 -9.31 4.13
N GLU A 27 4.45 -9.94 4.85
CA GLU A 27 3.58 -10.99 4.31
C GLU A 27 2.73 -10.47 3.14
N TYR A 28 2.15 -9.27 3.26
CA TYR A 28 1.36 -8.65 2.21
C TYR A 28 2.18 -8.39 0.94
N VAL A 29 3.39 -7.83 1.09
CA VAL A 29 4.29 -7.55 -0.06
C VAL A 29 4.73 -8.85 -0.73
N LEU A 30 5.16 -9.84 0.06
CA LEU A 30 5.56 -11.15 -0.46
C LEU A 30 4.38 -11.83 -1.19
N TYR A 31 3.18 -11.81 -0.62
CA TYR A 31 1.99 -12.39 -1.24
C TYR A 31 1.54 -11.63 -2.50
N SER A 32 1.83 -10.33 -2.60
CA SER A 32 1.51 -9.52 -3.78
C SER A 32 2.39 -9.87 -4.98
N SER A 33 3.58 -10.45 -4.76
CA SER A 33 4.49 -10.88 -5.83
C SER A 33 3.93 -12.09 -6.61
N PRO A 34 3.79 -12.01 -7.94
CA PRO A 34 3.39 -13.14 -8.78
C PRO A 34 4.30 -14.36 -8.65
N PHE A 35 5.62 -14.13 -8.53
CA PHE A 35 6.60 -15.20 -8.38
C PHE A 35 6.42 -15.96 -7.07
N ILE A 36 6.25 -15.23 -5.96
CA ILE A 36 6.03 -15.83 -4.65
C ILE A 36 4.72 -16.62 -4.61
N ARG A 37 3.64 -16.09 -5.20
CA ARG A 37 2.37 -16.84 -5.32
C ARG A 37 2.56 -18.16 -6.06
N ARG A 38 3.31 -18.16 -7.16
CA ARG A 38 3.61 -19.39 -7.90
C ARG A 38 4.37 -20.40 -7.04
N LEU A 39 5.39 -19.97 -6.29
CA LEU A 39 6.11 -20.87 -5.37
C LEU A 39 5.16 -21.48 -4.32
N LEU A 40 4.27 -20.66 -3.75
CA LEU A 40 3.30 -21.12 -2.77
C LEU A 40 2.32 -22.14 -3.36
N GLU A 41 1.88 -21.96 -4.60
CA GLU A 41 1.04 -22.91 -5.35
C GLU A 41 1.77 -24.24 -5.62
N GLU A 42 3.09 -24.19 -5.85
CA GLU A 42 3.96 -25.35 -6.00
C GLU A 42 4.30 -26.03 -4.66
N GLY A 43 3.77 -25.52 -3.54
CA GLY A 43 4.00 -26.05 -2.19
C GLY A 43 5.32 -25.59 -1.57
N ILE A 44 6.03 -24.66 -2.21
CA ILE A 44 7.28 -24.08 -1.71
C ILE A 44 6.94 -22.86 -0.85
N GLY A 45 7.26 -22.95 0.45
CA GLY A 45 7.19 -21.84 1.37
C GLY A 45 8.24 -20.76 1.07
N VAL A 46 8.08 -19.61 1.70
CA VAL A 46 9.01 -18.49 1.59
C VAL A 46 9.30 -17.96 2.98
N CYS A 47 10.56 -17.66 3.26
CA CYS A 47 11.03 -17.19 4.55
C CYS A 47 11.87 -15.93 4.40
N ILE A 48 11.67 -14.98 5.31
CA ILE A 48 12.59 -13.86 5.55
C ILE A 48 12.84 -13.68 7.04
N ASP A 49 13.99 -13.11 7.38
CA ASP A 49 14.28 -12.64 8.72
C ASP A 49 14.18 -11.10 8.76
N VAL A 50 13.61 -10.55 9.83
CA VAL A 50 13.59 -9.12 10.10
C VAL A 50 14.16 -8.85 11.49
N THR A 51 15.29 -8.16 11.55
CA THR A 51 15.99 -7.83 12.80
C THR A 51 15.86 -6.34 13.08
N THR A 52 15.29 -5.98 14.23
CA THR A 52 15.24 -4.58 14.68
C THR A 52 16.45 -4.24 15.55
N VAL A 53 17.15 -3.16 15.23
CA VAL A 53 18.43 -2.78 15.88
C VAL A 53 18.48 -1.30 16.24
N GLY A 54 19.29 -0.98 17.24
CA GLY A 54 19.57 0.42 17.60
C GLY A 54 20.54 1.09 16.62
N PRO A 55 20.59 2.43 16.56
CA PRO A 55 21.40 3.18 15.58
C PRO A 55 22.89 2.82 15.56
N ARG A 56 23.47 2.48 16.72
CA ARG A 56 24.88 2.07 16.84
C ARG A 56 25.17 0.76 16.11
N ILE A 57 24.28 -0.22 16.27
CA ILE A 57 24.41 -1.53 15.62
C ILE A 57 24.17 -1.37 14.13
N MET A 58 23.15 -0.60 13.73
CA MET A 58 22.86 -0.30 12.32
C MET A 58 24.07 0.28 11.59
N ARG A 59 24.69 1.33 12.15
CA ARG A 59 25.90 1.96 11.58
C ARG A 59 27.06 0.97 11.49
N LYS A 60 27.22 0.09 12.50
CA LYS A 60 28.24 -0.96 12.48
C LYS A 60 28.01 -1.93 11.32
N ILE A 61 26.78 -2.43 11.15
CA ILE A 61 26.41 -3.34 10.05
C ILE A 61 26.63 -2.66 8.70
N ASN A 62 26.20 -1.40 8.54
CA ASN A 62 26.36 -0.66 7.29
C ASN A 62 27.85 -0.51 6.90
N ARG A 63 28.71 -0.19 7.88
CA ARG A 63 30.15 -0.09 7.66
C ARG A 63 30.78 -1.45 7.30
N GLU A 64 30.39 -2.52 7.98
CA GLU A 64 30.98 -3.85 7.79
C GLU A 64 30.53 -4.50 6.48
N GLN A 65 29.28 -4.30 6.06
CA GLN A 65 28.70 -4.96 4.90
C GLN A 65 28.76 -4.12 3.62
N ARG A 66 28.65 -2.78 3.73
CA ARG A 66 28.60 -1.88 2.57
C ARG A 66 29.80 -0.92 2.49
N SER A 67 30.74 -0.98 3.43
CA SER A 67 31.85 -0.01 3.56
C SER A 67 31.38 1.44 3.70
N VAL A 68 30.13 1.67 4.11
CA VAL A 68 29.52 2.98 4.30
C VAL A 68 29.36 3.25 5.79
N ASP A 69 30.09 4.22 6.33
CA ASP A 69 30.01 4.62 7.75
C ASP A 69 28.95 5.72 7.97
N ALA A 70 27.73 5.45 7.50
CA ALA A 70 26.57 6.34 7.65
C ALA A 70 25.44 5.65 8.41
N LEU A 71 24.59 6.47 9.02
CA LEU A 71 23.34 6.00 9.62
C LEU A 71 22.31 5.81 8.51
N THR A 72 21.63 4.68 8.55
CA THR A 72 20.52 4.34 7.65
C THR A 72 19.35 3.81 8.49
N ASP A 73 18.18 3.79 7.90
CA ASP A 73 16.90 3.39 8.49
C ASP A 73 16.58 1.90 8.25
N VAL A 74 16.92 1.39 7.06
CA VAL A 74 16.80 -0.01 6.67
C VAL A 74 18.03 -0.50 5.89
N LEU A 75 18.35 -1.79 6.04
CA LEU A 75 19.30 -2.53 5.22
C LEU A 75 18.66 -3.84 4.77
N SER A 76 18.84 -4.19 3.49
CA SER A 76 18.40 -5.47 2.93
C SER A 76 19.61 -6.30 2.51
N PHE A 77 19.56 -7.60 2.83
CA PHE A 77 20.57 -8.60 2.52
C PHE A 77 19.92 -9.77 1.77
N PRO A 78 19.84 -9.71 0.43
CA PRO A 78 19.23 -10.78 -0.36
C PRO A 78 20.10 -12.04 -0.33
N ALA A 79 19.45 -13.20 -0.16
CA ALA A 79 20.11 -14.51 -0.22
C ALA A 79 20.22 -15.04 -1.66
N HIS A 80 19.45 -14.47 -2.59
CA HIS A 80 19.39 -14.87 -3.99
C HIS A 80 19.46 -13.64 -4.90
N ASN A 81 20.05 -13.81 -6.08
CA ASN A 81 20.00 -12.79 -7.12
C ASN A 81 18.62 -12.83 -7.78
N MET A 82 17.88 -11.74 -7.62
CA MET A 82 16.58 -11.53 -8.22
C MET A 82 16.58 -10.26 -9.04
N ARG A 83 15.69 -10.17 -10.01
CA ARG A 83 15.40 -8.97 -10.78
C ARG A 83 13.89 -8.85 -10.96
N GLU A 84 13.34 -7.71 -10.58
CA GLU A 84 11.93 -7.37 -10.75
C GLU A 84 10.96 -8.47 -10.26
N GLY A 85 11.28 -9.09 -9.13
CA GLY A 85 10.47 -10.13 -8.52
C GLY A 85 10.65 -11.54 -9.10
N ALA A 86 11.65 -11.79 -9.95
CA ALA A 86 11.97 -13.13 -10.46
C ALA A 86 13.43 -13.50 -10.13
N LEU A 87 13.70 -14.79 -9.95
CA LEU A 87 15.08 -15.28 -9.83
C LEU A 87 15.81 -15.19 -11.16
N GLU A 88 17.06 -14.71 -11.15
CA GLU A 88 17.89 -14.69 -12.36
C GLU A 88 18.32 -16.09 -12.82
N LYS A 89 18.35 -17.04 -11.88
CA LYS A 89 18.69 -18.44 -12.13
C LYS A 89 17.59 -19.36 -11.58
N PRO A 90 17.31 -20.50 -12.24
CA PRO A 90 16.39 -21.49 -11.70
C PRO A 90 16.80 -21.93 -10.28
N LEU A 91 15.81 -22.25 -9.45
CA LEU A 91 16.05 -22.80 -8.12
C LEU A 91 16.73 -24.16 -8.22
N ASP A 92 17.90 -24.29 -7.62
CA ASP A 92 18.49 -25.58 -7.37
C ASP A 92 17.81 -26.25 -6.16
N PRO A 93 17.64 -27.59 -6.15
CA PRO A 93 16.95 -28.28 -5.05
C PRO A 93 17.53 -28.02 -3.65
N TRP A 94 18.85 -27.79 -3.56
CA TRP A 94 19.57 -27.52 -2.30
C TRP A 94 19.36 -26.10 -1.75
N GLN A 95 18.83 -25.18 -2.57
CA GLN A 95 18.50 -23.81 -2.14
C GLN A 95 17.19 -23.75 -1.36
N THR A 96 16.38 -24.79 -1.43
CA THR A 96 15.23 -24.95 -0.55
C THR A 96 15.61 -25.81 0.65
N PHE A 97 15.21 -25.39 1.84
CA PHE A 97 15.33 -26.18 3.06
C PHE A 97 13.94 -26.68 3.45
N ALA A 98 13.85 -27.83 4.11
CA ALA A 98 12.57 -28.41 4.51
C ALA A 98 12.36 -28.29 6.03
N PRO A 99 11.91 -27.13 6.54
CA PRO A 99 11.37 -27.07 7.89
C PRO A 99 10.07 -27.89 7.91
N ASP A 100 10.02 -28.91 8.77
CA ASP A 100 8.84 -29.75 9.00
C ASP A 100 8.24 -30.39 7.72
N ASP A 101 9.10 -31.00 6.89
CA ASP A 101 8.76 -31.67 5.61
C ASP A 101 8.12 -30.76 4.54
N ARG A 102 8.20 -29.43 4.69
CA ARG A 102 7.77 -28.46 3.68
C ARG A 102 8.94 -27.66 3.14
N SER A 103 9.25 -27.80 1.86
CA SER A 103 10.28 -27.03 1.17
C SER A 103 9.99 -25.52 1.32
N ALA A 104 10.99 -24.73 1.68
CA ALA A 104 10.92 -23.28 1.82
C ALA A 104 12.16 -22.60 1.23
N LEU A 105 11.94 -21.46 0.56
CA LEU A 105 12.97 -20.59 0.00
C LEU A 105 13.27 -19.45 0.99
N TYR A 106 14.54 -19.26 1.34
CA TYR A 106 14.96 -18.14 2.18
C TYR A 106 15.34 -16.95 1.29
N LEU A 107 14.59 -15.84 1.32
CA LEU A 107 14.89 -14.68 0.46
C LEU A 107 15.96 -13.75 1.02
N GLY A 108 16.18 -13.77 2.33
CA GLY A 108 17.20 -12.94 2.97
C GLY A 108 16.75 -12.29 4.27
N GLU A 109 17.51 -11.27 4.68
CA GLU A 109 17.33 -10.55 5.93
C GLU A 109 17.09 -9.06 5.71
N LEU A 110 16.19 -8.50 6.51
CA LEU A 110 15.99 -7.07 6.68
C LEU A 110 16.49 -6.64 8.06
N VAL A 111 17.24 -5.54 8.11
CA VAL A 111 17.63 -4.90 9.35
C VAL A 111 16.99 -3.52 9.40
N ILE A 112 16.15 -3.25 10.40
CA ILE A 112 15.39 -1.99 10.52
C ILE A 112 15.79 -1.30 11.82
N SER A 113 15.89 0.04 11.81
CA SER A 113 16.11 0.84 13.02
C SER A 113 14.84 1.60 13.44
N PRO A 114 14.07 1.10 14.43
CA PRO A 114 12.83 1.75 14.86
C PRO A 114 13.02 3.16 15.42
N GLU A 115 14.16 3.41 16.09
CA GLU A 115 14.51 4.76 16.58
C GLU A 115 14.66 5.75 15.42
N ARG A 116 15.28 5.33 14.31
CA ARG A 116 15.42 6.16 13.09
C ARG A 116 14.09 6.36 12.40
N ALA A 117 13.30 5.29 12.27
CA ALA A 117 11.95 5.37 11.75
C ALA A 117 11.09 6.37 12.55
N ALA A 118 11.21 6.39 13.88
CA ALA A 118 10.49 7.35 14.72
C ALA A 118 10.97 8.80 14.53
N GLU A 119 12.28 9.01 14.34
CA GLU A 119 12.84 10.32 14.00
C GLU A 119 12.33 10.82 12.63
N GLN A 120 12.35 9.96 11.61
CA GLN A 120 11.81 10.26 10.27
C GLN A 120 10.32 10.53 10.31
N ALA A 121 9.57 9.70 11.02
CA ALA A 121 8.13 9.83 11.15
C ALA A 121 7.71 11.19 11.70
N LYS A 122 8.43 11.66 12.71
CA LYS A 122 8.22 12.99 13.28
C LYS A 122 8.57 14.11 12.30
N ASN A 123 9.65 13.96 11.53
CA ASN A 123 10.10 14.97 10.56
C ASN A 123 9.17 15.07 9.34
N LEU A 124 8.55 13.96 8.95
CA LEU A 124 7.63 13.84 7.82
C LEU A 124 6.15 13.96 8.23
N GLU A 125 5.89 14.28 9.50
CA GLU A 125 4.54 14.45 10.07
C GLU A 125 3.61 13.24 9.86
N HIS A 126 4.15 12.01 9.94
CA HIS A 126 3.35 10.79 9.90
C HIS A 126 3.61 9.86 11.11
N THR A 127 2.93 8.72 11.17
CA THR A 127 3.04 7.77 12.29
C THR A 127 4.27 6.87 12.17
N LEU A 128 4.79 6.38 13.30
CA LEU A 128 5.84 5.37 13.33
C LEU A 128 5.40 4.10 12.59
N GLU A 129 4.13 3.72 12.73
CA GLU A 129 3.53 2.59 12.01
C GLU A 129 3.66 2.75 10.50
N ARG A 130 3.31 3.93 9.95
CA ARG A 130 3.45 4.22 8.52
C ARG A 130 4.90 4.15 8.06
N GLU A 131 5.84 4.67 8.84
CA GLU A 131 7.25 4.60 8.49
C GLU A 131 7.77 3.16 8.52
N LEU A 132 7.37 2.35 9.51
CA LEU A 132 7.71 0.93 9.57
C LEU A 132 7.13 0.16 8.38
N MET A 133 5.91 0.47 7.95
CA MET A 133 5.33 -0.09 6.74
C MET A 133 6.19 0.28 5.52
N PHE A 134 6.51 1.58 5.36
CA PHE A 134 7.33 2.07 4.25
C PHE A 134 8.70 1.36 4.19
N LEU A 135 9.43 1.32 5.30
CA LEU A 135 10.75 0.68 5.39
C LEU A 135 10.69 -0.83 5.16
N THR A 136 9.63 -1.48 5.64
CA THR A 136 9.44 -2.92 5.41
C THR A 136 9.14 -3.21 3.94
N ILE A 137 8.26 -2.44 3.30
CA ILE A 137 7.98 -2.57 1.87
C ILE A 137 9.24 -2.33 1.05
N HIS A 138 9.94 -1.23 1.31
CA HIS A 138 11.20 -0.90 0.66
C HIS A 138 12.22 -2.03 0.80
N GLY A 139 12.38 -2.54 2.02
CA GLY A 139 13.30 -3.62 2.34
C GLY A 139 12.98 -4.91 1.56
N VAL A 140 11.72 -5.35 1.59
CA VAL A 140 11.26 -6.57 0.89
C VAL A 140 11.39 -6.42 -0.62
N LEU A 141 11.09 -5.24 -1.19
CA LEU A 141 11.26 -5.01 -2.63
C LEU A 141 12.72 -5.19 -3.07
N HIS A 142 13.68 -4.72 -2.26
CA HIS A 142 15.09 -5.02 -2.51
C HIS A 142 15.43 -6.52 -2.41
N LEU A 143 14.82 -7.26 -1.47
CA LEU A 143 14.99 -8.72 -1.43
C LEU A 143 14.43 -9.41 -2.68
N LEU A 144 13.38 -8.84 -3.28
CA LEU A 144 12.77 -9.31 -4.52
C LEU A 144 13.50 -8.82 -5.77
N GLY A 145 14.60 -8.08 -5.63
CA GLY A 145 15.41 -7.63 -6.77
C GLY A 145 14.86 -6.41 -7.50
N PHE A 146 14.06 -5.58 -6.83
CA PHE A 146 13.79 -4.21 -7.29
C PHE A 146 14.88 -3.29 -6.73
N ASP A 147 15.49 -2.49 -7.58
CA ASP A 147 16.49 -1.49 -7.21
C ASP A 147 16.04 -0.08 -7.64
N HIS A 148 16.88 0.91 -7.35
CA HIS A 148 16.62 2.31 -7.65
C HIS A 148 17.90 3.03 -8.10
N GLU A 149 18.85 2.29 -8.68
CA GLU A 149 20.14 2.84 -9.10
C GLU A 149 20.00 3.75 -10.32
N CYS A 150 19.09 3.40 -11.24
CA CYS A 150 18.73 4.24 -12.37
C CYS A 150 17.30 4.80 -12.25
N GLU A 151 17.00 5.83 -13.03
CA GLU A 151 15.72 6.55 -12.98
C GLU A 151 14.51 5.66 -13.33
N GLU A 152 14.66 4.75 -14.30
CA GLU A 152 13.60 3.83 -14.71
C GLU A 152 13.24 2.83 -13.60
N ASP A 153 14.25 2.25 -12.97
CA ASP A 153 14.08 1.31 -11.85
C ASP A 153 13.48 2.02 -10.64
N ALA A 154 13.95 3.24 -10.35
CA ALA A 154 13.42 4.07 -9.27
C ALA A 154 11.92 4.39 -9.47
N LEU A 155 11.49 4.76 -10.68
CA LEU A 155 10.08 5.00 -10.99
C LEU A 155 9.22 3.76 -10.78
N THR A 156 9.73 2.60 -11.19
CA THR A 156 9.04 1.31 -11.03
C THR A 156 8.90 0.94 -9.56
N MET A 157 9.99 1.04 -8.80
CA MET A 157 10.00 0.76 -7.37
C MET A 157 9.10 1.73 -6.61
N GLU A 158 9.14 3.03 -6.92
CA GLU A 158 8.26 4.03 -6.32
C GLU A 158 6.78 3.74 -6.58
N ALA A 159 6.42 3.38 -7.81
CA ALA A 159 5.05 3.04 -8.17
C ALA A 159 4.56 1.81 -7.38
N LEU A 160 5.39 0.77 -7.27
CA LEU A 160 5.09 -0.43 -6.48
C LEU A 160 4.97 -0.12 -4.99
N GLN A 161 5.90 0.66 -4.43
CA GLN A 161 5.83 1.09 -3.03
C GLN A 161 4.52 1.83 -2.73
N ARG A 162 4.16 2.81 -3.58
CA ARG A 162 2.91 3.56 -3.42
C ARG A 162 1.69 2.65 -3.49
N GLN A 163 1.66 1.71 -4.44
CA GLN A 163 0.57 0.76 -4.57
C GLN A 163 0.44 -0.14 -3.33
N LEU A 164 1.56 -0.67 -2.83
CA LEU A 164 1.58 -1.58 -1.69
C LEU A 164 1.19 -0.88 -0.38
N ILE A 165 1.67 0.35 -0.16
CA ILE A 165 1.27 1.17 0.99
C ILE A 165 -0.24 1.42 0.96
N ARG A 166 -0.79 1.82 -0.18
CA ARG A 166 -2.25 2.03 -0.31
C ARG A 166 -3.07 0.77 -0.03
N GLY A 167 -2.52 -0.40 -0.34
CA GLY A 167 -3.18 -1.68 -0.06
C GLY A 167 -3.20 -2.07 1.42
N LEU A 168 -2.32 -1.47 2.23
CA LEU A 168 -2.18 -1.72 3.67
C LEU A 168 -2.81 -0.61 4.52
N GLU A 169 -2.88 0.62 4.01
CA GLU A 169 -3.51 1.73 4.72
C GLU A 169 -5.04 1.63 4.64
N GLU A 170 -5.71 1.89 5.78
CA GLU A 170 -7.14 2.21 5.75
C GLU A 170 -7.31 3.53 4.98
N VAL A 171 -7.71 3.44 3.71
CA VAL A 171 -7.97 4.62 2.89
C VAL A 171 -9.21 5.33 3.46
N PRO A 172 -9.10 6.60 3.91
CA PRO A 172 -10.25 7.35 4.39
C PRO A 172 -11.37 7.31 3.36
N SER A 173 -12.56 6.86 3.79
CA SER A 173 -13.72 6.78 2.92
C SER A 173 -14.88 7.63 3.41
N GLY A 174 -15.65 8.18 2.47
CA GLY A 174 -16.72 9.10 2.82
C GLY A 174 -17.70 9.37 1.69
N PHE A 175 -18.77 10.08 2.03
CA PHE A 175 -19.81 10.48 1.08
C PHE A 175 -19.72 11.98 0.78
N VAL A 176 -19.80 12.34 -0.50
CA VAL A 176 -19.92 13.74 -0.95
C VAL A 176 -21.20 13.88 -1.76
N ALA A 177 -22.15 14.66 -1.27
CA ALA A 177 -23.39 14.94 -1.98
C ALA A 177 -23.26 16.21 -2.85
N LEU A 178 -23.54 16.08 -4.15
CA LEU A 178 -23.65 17.21 -5.06
C LEU A 178 -25.07 17.77 -4.99
N CYS A 179 -25.22 18.91 -4.32
CA CYS A 179 -26.50 19.57 -4.08
C CYS A 179 -26.58 20.94 -4.76
N GLY A 180 -27.76 21.32 -5.26
CA GLY A 180 -27.95 22.60 -5.92
C GLY A 180 -29.21 22.65 -6.78
N ARG A 181 -29.50 23.80 -7.39
CA ARG A 181 -30.67 23.97 -8.28
C ARG A 181 -30.60 23.01 -9.49
N PRO A 182 -31.73 22.74 -10.17
CA PRO A 182 -31.71 22.06 -11.47
C PRO A 182 -30.76 22.78 -12.46
N ASN A 183 -30.08 22.01 -13.31
CA ASN A 183 -29.22 22.50 -14.41
C ASN A 183 -27.98 23.34 -14.02
N VAL A 184 -27.53 23.30 -12.77
CA VAL A 184 -26.29 24.01 -12.34
C VAL A 184 -24.99 23.24 -12.64
N GLY A 185 -25.05 22.13 -13.38
CA GLY A 185 -23.86 21.36 -13.78
C GLY A 185 -23.42 20.24 -12.83
N LYS A 186 -24.22 19.86 -11.82
CA LYS A 186 -23.89 18.77 -10.86
C LYS A 186 -23.54 17.44 -11.55
N SER A 187 -24.41 17.00 -12.46
CA SER A 187 -24.25 15.77 -13.23
C SER A 187 -23.06 15.83 -14.19
N THR A 188 -22.79 17.01 -14.78
CA THR A 188 -21.60 17.26 -15.61
C THR A 188 -20.33 17.17 -14.78
N LEU A 189 -20.31 17.73 -13.57
CA LEU A 189 -19.19 17.62 -12.64
C LEU A 189 -18.91 16.17 -12.25
N LEU A 190 -19.95 15.39 -11.96
CA LEU A 190 -19.80 13.96 -11.65
C LEU A 190 -19.21 13.18 -12.84
N ASN A 191 -19.70 13.44 -14.05
CA ASN A 191 -19.18 12.81 -15.27
C ASN A 191 -17.69 13.14 -15.46
N LEU A 192 -17.32 14.41 -15.34
CA LEU A 192 -15.93 14.88 -15.44
C LEU A 192 -15.02 14.21 -14.41
N LEU A 193 -15.41 14.20 -13.13
CA LEU A 193 -14.64 13.60 -12.05
C LEU A 193 -14.51 12.07 -12.21
N SER A 194 -15.52 11.42 -12.77
CA SER A 194 -15.51 9.97 -12.99
C SER A 194 -14.80 9.52 -14.26
N GLY A 195 -14.42 10.46 -15.14
CA GLY A 195 -13.81 10.16 -16.44
C GLY A 195 -14.75 9.41 -17.41
N ARG A 196 -16.05 9.33 -17.12
CA ARG A 196 -17.06 8.61 -17.91
C ARG A 196 -18.44 9.23 -17.78
N THR A 197 -19.33 8.97 -18.74
CA THR A 197 -20.69 9.50 -18.72
C THR A 197 -21.61 8.61 -17.86
N LEU A 198 -21.86 9.03 -16.62
CA LEU A 198 -22.74 8.35 -15.65
C LEU A 198 -24.15 8.96 -15.57
N ALA A 199 -24.26 10.27 -15.80
CA ALA A 199 -25.49 11.03 -15.66
C ALA A 199 -25.88 11.72 -16.97
N ILE A 200 -27.19 11.89 -17.18
CA ILE A 200 -27.73 12.52 -18.39
C ILE A 200 -27.47 14.03 -18.35
N GLU A 201 -26.67 14.51 -19.30
CA GLU A 201 -26.44 15.94 -19.52
C GLU A 201 -27.50 16.50 -20.47
N SER A 202 -28.36 17.39 -19.97
CA SER A 202 -29.36 18.05 -20.80
C SER A 202 -29.75 19.41 -20.21
N PRO A 203 -30.08 20.41 -21.05
CA PRO A 203 -30.68 21.65 -20.59
C PRO A 203 -32.12 21.46 -20.08
N LYS A 204 -32.75 20.30 -20.30
CA LYS A 204 -34.09 20.00 -19.77
C LYS A 204 -34.00 19.75 -18.26
N PRO A 205 -34.75 20.49 -17.42
CA PRO A 205 -34.80 20.21 -15.98
C PRO A 205 -35.27 18.77 -15.69
N GLN A 206 -34.94 18.27 -14.49
CA GLN A 206 -35.43 16.99 -13.95
C GLN A 206 -34.90 15.72 -14.67
N THR A 207 -33.67 15.79 -15.18
CA THR A 207 -32.97 14.64 -15.77
C THR A 207 -32.46 13.66 -14.71
N THR A 208 -31.93 14.17 -13.58
CA THR A 208 -31.53 13.37 -12.41
C THR A 208 -32.70 13.18 -11.46
N ARG A 209 -33.48 12.10 -11.67
CA ARG A 209 -34.68 11.78 -10.88
C ARG A 209 -34.39 10.94 -9.63
N HIS A 210 -33.27 10.22 -9.65
CA HIS A 210 -32.74 9.40 -8.57
C HIS A 210 -31.32 9.86 -8.26
N ALA A 211 -30.86 9.64 -7.02
CA ALA A 211 -29.48 9.89 -6.67
C ALA A 211 -28.57 8.94 -7.46
N ILE A 212 -27.66 9.49 -8.27
CA ILE A 212 -26.65 8.71 -9.00
C ILE A 212 -25.42 8.62 -8.10
N ARG A 213 -24.90 7.40 -7.91
CA ARG A 213 -23.75 7.14 -7.04
C ARG A 213 -22.54 6.77 -7.88
N SER A 214 -21.39 7.36 -7.59
CA SER A 214 -20.10 6.94 -8.14
C SER A 214 -19.05 6.92 -7.05
N VAL A 215 -18.31 5.83 -6.93
CA VAL A 215 -17.10 5.79 -6.10
C VAL A 215 -15.94 6.27 -6.96
N LEU A 216 -15.19 7.25 -6.45
CA LEU A 216 -13.98 7.78 -7.06
C LEU A 216 -12.80 7.52 -6.11
N PHE A 217 -11.69 7.05 -6.69
CA PHE A 217 -10.45 6.77 -5.98
C PHE A 217 -9.51 7.97 -6.17
N PHE A 218 -9.12 8.60 -5.07
CA PHE A 218 -8.12 9.67 -5.04
C PHE A 218 -6.80 9.10 -4.52
N ASP A 219 -5.77 9.96 -4.46
CA ASP A 219 -4.45 9.54 -4.01
C ASP A 219 -4.41 9.17 -2.52
N ASP A 220 -5.33 9.71 -1.74
CA ASP A 220 -5.40 9.66 -0.27
C ASP A 220 -6.81 9.39 0.28
N ALA A 221 -7.80 9.09 -0.58
CA ALA A 221 -9.19 8.86 -0.16
C ALA A 221 -10.03 8.06 -1.16
N GLU A 222 -11.07 7.39 -0.66
CA GLU A 222 -12.14 6.79 -1.48
C GLU A 222 -13.45 7.52 -1.23
N ILE A 223 -13.99 8.20 -2.24
CA ILE A 223 -15.17 9.04 -2.06
C ILE A 223 -16.34 8.52 -2.88
N ALA A 224 -17.45 8.22 -2.20
CA ALA A 224 -18.74 7.98 -2.82
C ALA A 224 -19.45 9.31 -3.10
N PHE A 225 -19.39 9.77 -4.35
CA PHE A 225 -20.14 10.93 -4.82
C PHE A 225 -21.61 10.56 -5.07
N LEU A 226 -22.50 11.44 -4.61
CA LEU A 226 -23.95 11.33 -4.77
C LEU A 226 -24.46 12.54 -5.58
N ASP A 227 -24.77 12.35 -6.86
CA ASP A 227 -25.46 13.38 -7.66
C ASP A 227 -26.94 13.38 -7.32
N MET A 228 -27.36 14.39 -6.55
CA MET A 228 -28.71 14.50 -6.03
C MET A 228 -29.65 15.22 -7.02
N PRO A 229 -30.95 14.88 -7.01
CA PRO A 229 -31.96 15.64 -7.74
C PRO A 229 -31.88 17.15 -7.43
N GLY A 230 -32.08 17.98 -8.46
CA GLY A 230 -32.01 19.43 -8.31
C GLY A 230 -33.04 19.96 -7.31
N LEU A 231 -32.59 20.77 -6.35
CA LEU A 231 -33.43 21.37 -5.32
C LEU A 231 -34.33 22.46 -5.92
N HIS A 232 -35.65 22.25 -5.87
CA HIS A 232 -36.65 23.18 -6.40
C HIS A 232 -37.99 23.06 -5.65
N LYS A 233 -38.87 24.06 -5.77
CA LYS A 233 -40.23 23.97 -5.23
C LYS A 233 -41.07 23.02 -6.10
N PRO A 234 -41.64 21.94 -5.55
CA PRO A 234 -42.33 20.95 -6.35
C PRO A 234 -43.76 21.41 -6.70
N SER A 235 -44.10 21.46 -7.99
CA SER A 235 -45.46 21.74 -8.46
C SER A 235 -46.30 20.46 -8.67
N ASN A 236 -45.64 19.32 -8.93
CA ASN A 236 -46.28 18.06 -9.34
C ASN A 236 -45.79 16.88 -8.47
N ALA A 237 -46.46 15.72 -8.59
CA ALA A 237 -46.12 14.51 -7.84
C ALA A 237 -44.67 14.04 -8.05
N LEU A 238 -44.16 14.13 -9.28
CA LEU A 238 -42.76 13.83 -9.61
C LEU A 238 -41.79 14.74 -8.85
N GLY A 239 -42.05 16.05 -8.83
CA GLY A 239 -41.22 17.02 -8.10
C GLY A 239 -41.19 16.72 -6.60
N ARG A 240 -42.31 16.31 -6.01
CA ARG A 240 -42.38 15.92 -4.59
C ARG A 240 -41.54 14.68 -4.30
N ALA A 241 -41.59 13.67 -5.18
CA ALA A 241 -40.77 12.48 -5.06
C ALA A 241 -39.27 12.79 -5.17
N MET A 242 -38.88 13.65 -6.12
CA MET A 242 -37.49 14.09 -6.29
C MET A 242 -36.97 14.88 -5.08
N MET A 243 -37.78 15.77 -4.51
CA MET A 243 -37.42 16.50 -3.29
C MET A 243 -37.28 15.60 -2.08
N LYS A 244 -38.09 14.54 -1.98
CA LYS A 244 -37.95 13.53 -0.93
C LYS A 244 -36.60 12.80 -1.03
N THR A 245 -36.17 12.43 -2.24
CA THR A 245 -34.88 11.78 -2.47
C THR A 245 -33.70 12.72 -2.18
N ALA A 246 -33.81 14.01 -2.49
CA ALA A 246 -32.74 14.98 -2.24
C ALA A 246 -32.59 15.40 -0.76
N MET A 247 -33.55 15.03 0.10
CA MET A 247 -33.59 15.38 1.53
C MET A 247 -33.37 14.17 2.46
N GLN A 248 -33.07 13.00 1.91
CA GLN A 248 -32.64 11.81 2.66
C GLN A 248 -31.13 11.72 2.72
#